data_AF-A0A7S3HQH6-F1
#
_entry.id   AF-A0A7S3HQH6-F1
#
_cell.length_a   1.000
_cell.length_b   1.000
_cell.length_c   1.000
_cell.angle_alpha   90.00
_cell.angle_beta   90.00
_cell.angle_gamma   90.00
#
_symmetry.space_group_name_H-M   'P 1'
#
loop_
_entity.id
_entity.type
_entity.pdbx_description
1 polymer ?
#
loop_
_entity_poly.entity_id
_entity_poly.type
_entity_poly.pdbx_seq_one_letter_code
_entity_poly.pdbx_strand_id
1 'polypeptide(L)'
;MLAKRKLNPPQSWADLLKPEFKGEVQMANPASSGTAYTMIATLVQIMGEEKAFEYLKALHPNVSTYTRSGTAPVKAAARGETTVSVSFVHDVTTEAVNGFPVGS
;
A
#
# COMPACT_ATOMS: atom_id res chain seq x y z
N MET A 1 0.76 1.90 13.58
CA MET A 1 2.16 2.36 13.35
C MET A 1 2.26 3.87 13.19
N LEU A 2 1.38 4.51 12.41
CA LEU A 2 1.34 5.97 12.18
C LEU A 2 1.48 6.81 13.46
N ALA A 3 0.64 6.57 14.48
CA ALA A 3 0.70 7.31 15.76
C ALA A 3 2.05 7.16 16.49
N LYS A 4 2.65 5.96 16.47
CA LYS A 4 3.97 5.71 17.06
C LYS A 4 5.07 6.51 16.34
N ARG A 5 4.94 6.68 15.03
CA ARG A 5 5.87 7.43 14.17
C ARG A 5 5.52 8.92 14.02
N LYS A 6 4.43 9.38 14.65
CA LYS A 6 3.89 10.75 14.52
C LYS A 6 3.65 11.16 13.05
N LEU A 7 3.22 10.21 12.22
CA LEU A 7 2.91 10.43 10.80
C LEU A 7 1.40 10.57 10.59
N ASN A 8 1.03 11.43 9.64
CA ASN A 8 -0.35 11.52 9.19
C ASN A 8 -0.67 10.38 8.21
N PRO A 9 -1.91 9.87 8.19
CA PRO A 9 -2.33 8.92 7.16
C PRO A 9 -2.15 9.54 5.77
N PRO A 10 -1.59 8.81 4.77
CA PRO A 10 -1.53 9.30 3.40
C PRO A 10 -2.96 9.54 2.88
N GLN A 11 -3.17 10.60 2.12
CA GLN A 11 -4.48 10.97 1.56
C GLN A 11 -4.51 10.84 0.03
N SER A 12 -3.36 10.58 -0.59
CA SER A 12 -3.19 10.48 -2.02
C SER A 12 -2.06 9.52 -2.39
N TRP A 13 -2.03 9.08 -3.65
CA TRP A 13 -0.90 8.31 -4.19
C TRP A 13 0.42 9.08 -4.05
N ALA A 14 0.41 10.40 -4.28
CA ALA A 14 1.60 11.23 -4.15
C ALA A 14 2.18 11.23 -2.72
N ASP A 15 1.35 11.11 -1.69
CA ASP A 15 1.81 11.03 -0.30
C ASP A 15 2.68 9.78 -0.05
N LEU A 16 2.39 8.68 -0.74
CA LEU A 16 3.16 7.43 -0.60
C LEU A 16 4.60 7.56 -1.09
N LEU A 17 4.95 8.62 -1.81
CA LEU A 17 6.32 8.91 -2.26
C LEU A 17 7.14 9.67 -1.19
N LYS A 18 6.49 10.18 -0.14
CA LYS A 18 7.20 10.96 0.89
C LYS A 18 8.25 10.10 1.60
N PRO A 19 9.42 10.68 1.93
CA PRO A 19 10.53 9.93 2.53
C PRO A 19 10.20 9.35 3.91
N GLU A 20 9.20 9.89 4.60
CA GLU A 20 8.70 9.36 5.88
C GLU A 20 8.13 7.93 5.79
N PHE A 21 7.73 7.50 4.59
CA PHE A 21 7.25 6.14 4.31
C PHE A 21 8.34 5.20 3.77
N LYS A 22 9.61 5.59 3.81
CA LYS A 22 10.72 4.73 3.37
C LYS A 22 10.75 3.40 4.12
N GLY A 23 10.62 2.29 3.39
CA GLY A 23 10.56 0.94 3.97
C GLY A 23 9.32 0.67 4.83
N GLU A 24 8.24 1.41 4.63
CA GLU A 24 7.04 1.38 5.49
C GLU A 24 5.75 1.12 4.72
N VAL A 25 5.85 0.87 3.40
CA VAL A 25 4.75 0.46 2.53
C VAL A 25 4.88 -1.03 2.20
N GLN A 26 3.78 -1.76 2.23
CA GLN A 26 3.70 -3.08 1.59
C GLN A 26 2.65 -3.10 0.48
N MET A 27 2.94 -3.85 -0.57
CA MET A 27 2.00 -4.13 -1.64
C MET A 27 2.28 -5.53 -2.19
N ALA A 28 1.32 -6.11 -2.93
CA ALA A 28 1.55 -7.42 -3.53
C ALA A 28 2.38 -7.33 -4.82
N ASN A 29 2.98 -8.45 -5.23
CA ASN A 29 3.72 -8.57 -6.48
C ASN A 29 2.74 -8.79 -7.65
N PRO A 30 2.72 -7.91 -8.68
CA PRO A 30 1.82 -8.05 -9.83
C PRO A 30 2.04 -9.33 -10.65
N ALA A 31 3.22 -9.95 -10.59
CA ALA A 31 3.47 -11.23 -11.26
C ALA A 31 2.69 -12.41 -10.65
N SER A 32 2.14 -12.24 -9.44
CA SER A 32 1.44 -13.31 -8.71
C SER A 32 0.10 -12.89 -8.10
N SER A 33 -0.26 -11.61 -8.12
CA SER A 33 -1.42 -11.06 -7.43
C SER A 33 -2.27 -10.19 -8.34
N GLY A 34 -3.54 -10.56 -8.50
CA GLY A 34 -4.54 -9.76 -9.19
C GLY A 34 -4.76 -8.40 -8.54
N THR A 35 -4.70 -8.29 -7.21
CA THR A 35 -4.81 -7.00 -6.49
C THR A 35 -3.73 -6.02 -6.94
N ALA A 36 -2.49 -6.49 -7.09
CA ALA A 36 -1.38 -5.66 -7.55
C ALA A 36 -1.50 -5.31 -9.03
N TYR A 37 -1.95 -6.25 -9.86
CA TYR A 37 -2.27 -5.94 -11.26
C TYR A 37 -3.36 -4.85 -11.36
N THR A 38 -4.45 -4.98 -10.60
CA THR A 38 -5.53 -3.98 -10.55
C THR A 38 -5.03 -2.61 -10.10
N MET A 39 -4.14 -2.56 -9.09
CA MET A 39 -3.49 -1.30 -8.68
C MET A 39 -2.72 -0.67 -9.85
N ILE A 40 -1.86 -1.43 -10.54
CA ILE A 40 -1.06 -0.90 -11.65
C ILE A 40 -1.97 -0.43 -12.79
N ALA A 41 -2.96 -1.24 -13.17
CA ALA A 41 -3.94 -0.87 -14.19
C ALA A 41 -4.72 0.41 -13.83
N THR A 42 -5.02 0.60 -12.54
CA THR A 42 -5.67 1.83 -12.05
C THR A 42 -4.75 3.04 -12.19
N LEU A 43 -3.48 2.91 -11.79
CA LEU A 43 -2.49 3.99 -11.94
C LEU A 43 -2.30 4.37 -13.41
N VAL A 44 -2.21 3.38 -14.30
CA VAL A 44 -2.13 3.61 -15.75
C VAL A 44 -3.37 4.35 -16.27
N GLN A 45 -4.57 3.96 -15.84
CA GLN A 45 -5.82 4.61 -16.28
C GLN A 45 -5.92 6.07 -15.82
N ILE A 46 -5.46 6.41 -14.60
CA ILE A 46 -5.62 7.76 -14.04
C ILE A 46 -4.44 8.70 -14.35
N MET A 47 -3.26 8.16 -14.65
CA MET A 47 -2.02 8.96 -14.87
C MET A 47 -1.46 8.85 -16.29
N GLY A 48 -1.83 7.82 -17.04
CA GLY A 48 -1.12 7.37 -18.26
C GLY A 48 0.02 6.41 -17.93
N GLU A 49 0.39 5.55 -18.89
CA GLU A 49 1.34 4.45 -18.67
C GLU A 49 2.73 4.92 -18.22
N GLU A 50 3.34 5.84 -18.97
CA GLU A 50 4.69 6.36 -18.67
C GLU A 50 4.76 6.94 -17.24
N LYS A 51 3.83 7.84 -16.90
CA LYS A 51 3.76 8.46 -15.57
C LYS A 51 3.47 7.46 -14.46
N ALA A 52 2.65 6.44 -14.73
CA ALA A 52 2.37 5.39 -13.76
C ALA A 52 3.63 4.57 -13.44
N PHE A 53 4.43 4.22 -14.45
CA PHE A 53 5.68 3.49 -14.23
C PHE A 53 6.78 4.36 -13.58
N GLU A 54 6.84 5.66 -13.89
CA GLU A 54 7.67 6.62 -13.16
C GLU A 54 7.28 6.69 -11.67
N TYR A 55 5.98 6.79 -11.39
CA TYR A 55 5.45 6.76 -10.03
C TYR A 55 5.81 5.46 -9.30
N LEU A 56 5.63 4.29 -9.94
CA LEU A 56 5.98 2.99 -9.35
C LEU A 56 7.47 2.88 -9.04
N LYS A 57 8.34 3.41 -9.91
CA LYS A 57 9.78 3.49 -9.67
C LYS A 57 10.10 4.40 -8.47
N ALA A 58 9.41 5.53 -8.35
CA ALA A 58 9.55 6.44 -7.21
C ALA A 58 8.98 5.85 -5.90
N LEU A 59 7.96 5.01 -5.98
CA LEU A 59 7.35 4.33 -4.84
C LEU A 59 8.22 3.18 -4.33
N HIS A 60 8.94 2.48 -5.21
CA HIS A 60 9.69 1.28 -4.88
C HIS A 60 10.62 1.40 -3.64
N PRO A 61 11.39 2.49 -3.43
CA PRO A 61 12.19 2.69 -2.22
C PRO A 61 11.39 2.73 -0.91
N ASN A 62 10.10 3.05 -0.98
CA ASN A 62 9.19 3.07 0.16
C ASN A 62 8.55 1.70 0.42
N VAL A 63 8.61 0.79 -0.54
CA VAL A 63 8.08 -0.57 -0.40
C VAL A 63 9.07 -1.46 0.34
N SER A 64 8.69 -1.94 1.53
CA SER A 64 9.49 -2.87 2.32
C SER A 64 9.44 -4.30 1.76
N THR A 65 8.30 -4.69 1.19
CA THR A 65 8.06 -6.07 0.74
C THR A 65 6.99 -6.12 -0.35
N TYR A 66 7.26 -6.91 -1.39
CA TYR A 66 6.26 -7.32 -2.38
C TYR A 66 5.73 -8.71 -2.03
N THR A 67 4.53 -8.78 -1.47
CA THR A 67 3.94 -10.04 -1.01
C THR A 67 3.40 -10.87 -2.17
N ARG A 68 3.39 -12.20 -2.04
CA ARG A 68 2.76 -13.08 -3.05
C ARG A 68 1.23 -12.93 -3.07
N SER A 69 0.61 -12.90 -1.89
CA SER A 69 -0.85 -12.73 -1.75
C SER A 69 -1.24 -11.25 -1.75
N GLY A 70 -2.39 -10.93 -2.39
CA GLY A 70 -3.00 -9.61 -2.40
C GLY A 70 -3.47 -9.10 -1.03
N THR A 71 -3.86 -10.01 -0.13
CA THR A 71 -4.38 -9.68 1.21
C THR A 71 -3.30 -9.69 2.31
N ALA A 72 -2.07 -10.10 1.97
CA ALA A 72 -0.98 -10.12 2.95
C ALA A 72 -0.58 -8.72 3.46
N PRO A 73 -0.52 -7.65 2.63
CA PRO A 73 -0.12 -6.32 3.09
C PRO A 73 -1.06 -5.75 4.15
N VAL A 74 -2.39 -5.86 3.98
CA VAL A 74 -3.34 -5.36 4.98
C VAL A 74 -3.26 -6.12 6.29
N LYS A 75 -2.99 -7.44 6.26
CA LYS A 75 -2.75 -8.23 7.47
C LYS A 75 -1.47 -7.79 8.19
N ALA A 76 -0.42 -7.48 7.44
CA ALA A 76 0.81 -6.92 8.01
C ALA A 76 0.55 -5.54 8.65
N ALA A 77 -0.24 -4.67 7.99
CA ALA A 77 -0.61 -3.37 8.55
C ALA A 77 -1.48 -3.51 9.82
N ALA A 78 -2.46 -4.42 9.80
CA ALA A 78 -3.33 -4.76 10.92
C ALA A 78 -2.54 -5.21 12.16
N ARG A 79 -1.47 -5.98 11.95
CA ARG A 79 -0.58 -6.46 13.01
C ARG A 79 0.53 -5.47 13.39
N GLY A 80 0.62 -4.35 12.69
CA GLY A 80 1.64 -3.32 12.92
C GLY A 80 3.04 -3.70 12.43
N GLU A 81 3.15 -4.63 11.49
CA GLU A 81 4.41 -5.04 10.83
C GLU A 81 4.81 -4.08 9.70
N THR A 82 3.86 -3.30 9.17
CA THR A 82 4.10 -2.22 8.22
C THR A 82 3.19 -1.03 8.55
N THR A 83 3.55 0.18 8.08
CA THR A 83 2.77 1.38 8.36
C THR A 83 1.62 1.57 7.38
N VAL A 84 1.85 1.31 6.09
CA VAL A 84 0.85 1.48 5.03
C VAL A 84 0.78 0.21 4.19
N SER A 85 -0.43 -0.24 3.88
CA SER A 85 -0.67 -1.32 2.93
C SER A 85 -1.44 -0.81 1.72
N VAL A 86 -1.00 -1.16 0.51
CA VAL A 86 -1.85 -1.04 -0.68
C VAL A 86 -2.70 -2.30 -0.81
N SER A 87 -4.01 -2.18 -0.66
CA SER A 87 -4.96 -3.30 -0.61
C SER A 87 -6.35 -2.83 -1.05
N PHE A 88 -7.31 -3.75 -1.21
CA PHE A 88 -8.70 -3.37 -1.46
C PHE A 88 -9.37 -2.93 -0.15
N VAL A 89 -10.26 -1.93 -0.25
CA VAL A 89 -10.94 -1.31 0.90
C VAL A 89 -11.76 -2.32 1.71
N HIS A 90 -12.35 -3.33 1.06
CA HIS A 90 -13.12 -4.37 1.77
C HIS A 90 -12.24 -5.24 2.66
N ASP A 91 -10.97 -5.46 2.31
CA ASP A 91 -10.05 -6.20 3.17
C ASP A 91 -9.70 -5.37 4.41
N VAL A 92 -9.50 -4.05 4.25
CA VAL A 92 -9.28 -3.13 5.38
C VAL A 92 -10.47 -3.13 6.34
N THR A 93 -11.69 -3.08 5.78
CA THR A 93 -12.93 -3.15 6.55
C THR A 93 -13.03 -4.47 7.33
N THR A 94 -12.63 -5.58 6.70
CA THR A 94 -12.64 -6.91 7.34
C THR A 94 -11.70 -6.95 8.55
N GLU A 95 -10.46 -6.47 8.41
CA GLU A 95 -9.51 -6.44 9.53
C GLU A 95 -9.95 -5.45 10.64
N ALA A 96 -10.54 -4.30 10.27
CA ALA A 96 -11.08 -3.36 11.24
C ALA A 96 -12.26 -3.95 12.05
N VAL A 97 -13.19 -4.67 11.40
CA VAL A 97 -14.28 -5.38 12.07
C VAL A 97 -13.76 -6.47 13.02
N ASN A 98 -12.62 -7.09 12.68
CA ASN A 98 -11.92 -8.04 13.55
C ASN A 98 -11.18 -7.37 14.72
N GLY A 99 -11.28 -6.05 14.88
CA GLY A 99 -10.72 -5.31 16.00
C GLY A 99 -9.27 -4.84 15.80
N PHE A 100 -8.70 -4.97 14.59
CA PHE A 100 -7.37 -4.46 14.31
C PHE A 100 -7.37 -2.94 14.05
N PRO A 101 -6.31 -2.21 14.45
CA PRO A 101 -6.25 -0.76 14.34
C PRO A 101 -5.84 -0.30 12.93
N VAL A 102 -6.69 -0.57 11.94
CA VAL A 102 -6.52 -0.16 10.53
C VAL A 102 -7.72 0.63 10.04
N GLY A 103 -7.48 1.51 9.06
CA GLY A 103 -8.48 2.30 8.36
C GLY A 103 -8.02 2.62 6.95
N SER A 104 -8.97 2.92 6.07
CA SER A 104 -8.75 3.29 4.66
C SER A 104 -8.94 4.78 4.44
#